data_AF-X7YJ59-F1
#
_entry.id   AF-X7YJ59-F1
#
_cell.length_a   1.000
_cell.length_b   1.000
_cell.length_c   1.000
_cell.angle_alpha   90.00
_cell.angle_beta   90.00
_cell.angle_gamma   90.00
#
_symmetry.space_group_name_H-M   'P 1'
#
loop_
_entity.id
_entity.type
_entity.pdbx_description
1 polymer ?
#
loop_
_entity_poly.entity_id
_entity_poly.type
_entity_poly.pdbx_seq_one_letter_code
_entity_poly.pdbx_strand_id
1 'polypeptide(L)'
;MGSCDFDGTLAGGYTAHPHRDPATGELHAVSYSFARGNTVQYSVIDVQGRVRRTVDIDVGGSPAMHDFSLTDNYVVVYDLPVTFDPVQVLPVKVPRWLGLPARLVLQSLIGRVPTPSPITARINRNPKRSDRYPYAWNPRYQARIGVMPRDGDNADVRWFDIEPCYVFHPLNAYSEVRDGAEVLVLDVVRYDRMFERDLRGPATAAPPWTAGRSTWPAVR
;
A
#
# COMPACT_ATOMS: atom_id res chain seq x y z
N MET A 1 -1.05 -7.30 27.95
CA MET A 1 -0.84 -6.12 27.10
C MET A 1 -1.89 -6.16 25.99
N GLY A 2 -2.62 -5.05 25.76
CA GLY A 2 -3.73 -4.93 24.80
C GLY A 2 -3.30 -4.25 23.50
N SER A 3 -4.21 -3.51 22.84
CA SER A 3 -3.90 -2.70 21.66
C SER A 3 -2.86 -1.61 21.98
N CYS A 4 -1.94 -1.35 21.04
CA CYS A 4 -0.95 -0.28 21.13
C CYS A 4 -1.27 0.80 20.08
N ASP A 5 -1.34 2.05 20.51
CA ASP A 5 -1.56 3.24 19.69
C ASP A 5 -0.36 4.22 19.74
N PHE A 6 0.80 3.72 20.17
CA PHE A 6 2.05 4.48 20.30
C PHE A 6 1.89 5.73 21.20
N ASP A 7 1.45 5.53 22.44
CA ASP A 7 1.11 6.61 23.39
C ASP A 7 0.07 7.61 22.84
N GLY A 8 -0.87 7.12 22.03
CA GLY A 8 -1.88 7.94 21.36
C GLY A 8 -1.35 8.83 20.21
N THR A 9 -0.10 8.66 19.80
CA THR A 9 0.51 9.48 18.74
C THR A 9 0.20 8.99 17.32
N LEU A 10 -0.32 7.78 17.17
CA LEU A 10 -0.73 7.22 15.88
C LEU A 10 -2.23 6.95 15.84
N ALA A 11 -2.92 7.52 14.84
CA ALA A 11 -4.32 7.23 14.56
C ALA A 11 -4.48 6.30 13.35
N GLY A 12 -5.21 5.20 13.54
CA GLY A 12 -5.63 4.29 12.45
C GLY A 12 -4.92 2.94 12.47
N GLY A 13 -5.03 2.21 11.35
CA GLY A 13 -4.32 0.95 11.16
C GLY A 13 -2.83 1.18 10.91
N TYR A 14 -2.02 0.23 11.38
CA TYR A 14 -0.57 0.23 11.18
C TYR A 14 -0.15 -0.96 10.31
N THR A 15 0.95 -0.83 9.59
CA THR A 15 1.47 -1.92 8.76
C THR A 15 1.89 -3.14 9.58
N ALA A 16 1.75 -4.32 8.98
CA ALA A 16 2.32 -5.56 9.51
C ALA A 16 3.83 -5.70 9.19
N HIS A 17 4.36 -4.84 8.33
CA HIS A 17 5.75 -4.87 7.85
C HIS A 17 6.48 -3.55 8.13
N PRO A 18 6.64 -3.13 9.40
CA PRO A 18 7.54 -2.03 9.71
C PRO A 18 8.99 -2.47 9.52
N HIS A 19 9.82 -1.58 8.97
CA HIS A 19 11.26 -1.80 8.83
C HIS A 19 11.99 -1.01 9.91
N ARG A 20 12.87 -1.69 10.66
CA ARG A 20 13.74 -1.03 11.64
C ARG A 20 15.01 -0.54 10.96
N ASP A 21 15.30 0.75 11.10
CA ASP A 21 16.60 1.29 10.69
C ASP A 21 17.70 0.77 11.64
N PRO A 22 18.73 0.08 11.13
CA PRO A 22 19.82 -0.43 11.96
C PRO A 22 20.70 0.68 12.57
N ALA A 23 20.82 1.84 11.91
CA ALA A 23 21.65 2.96 12.35
C ALA A 23 20.99 3.80 13.44
N THR A 24 19.71 4.14 13.28
CA THR A 24 18.97 5.00 14.22
C THR A 24 18.15 4.22 15.24
N GLY A 25 17.75 2.99 14.89
CA GLY A 25 16.82 2.18 15.67
C GLY A 25 15.35 2.55 15.49
N GLU A 26 15.04 3.54 14.66
CA GLU A 26 13.68 3.98 14.36
C GLU A 26 12.91 2.94 13.55
N LEU A 27 11.58 2.91 13.70
CA LEU A 27 10.70 2.04 12.93
C LEU A 27 9.99 2.85 11.85
N HIS A 28 10.25 2.47 10.60
CA HIS A 28 9.65 3.04 9.42
C HIS A 28 8.47 2.18 8.98
N ALA A 29 7.38 2.81 8.56
CA ALA A 29 6.14 2.11 8.23
C ALA A 29 5.42 2.81 7.08
N VAL A 30 4.82 2.03 6.19
CA VAL A 30 3.85 2.52 5.21
C VAL A 30 2.52 1.83 5.43
N SER A 31 1.50 2.60 5.79
CA SER A 31 0.18 2.13 6.15
C SER A 31 -0.86 2.58 5.12
N TYR A 32 -1.68 1.64 4.65
CA TYR A 32 -2.75 1.92 3.70
C TYR A 32 -4.11 1.53 4.27
N SER A 33 -5.16 2.15 3.76
CA SER A 33 -6.54 1.77 4.06
C SER A 33 -7.45 2.27 2.96
N PHE A 34 -8.42 1.45 2.55
CA PHE A 34 -9.48 1.89 1.65
C PHE A 34 -10.23 3.13 2.17
N ALA A 35 -10.23 3.35 3.50
CA ALA A 35 -10.88 4.50 4.11
C ALA A 35 -10.12 5.82 3.90
N ARG A 36 -8.82 5.77 3.56
CA ARG A 36 -7.97 6.96 3.36
C ARG A 36 -8.12 7.59 1.97
N GLY A 37 -8.89 6.99 1.07
CA GLY A 37 -9.08 7.51 -0.28
C GLY A 37 -7.87 7.19 -1.15
N ASN A 38 -7.24 8.23 -1.71
CA ASN A 38 -6.15 8.15 -2.66
C ASN A 38 -4.76 8.38 -2.02
N THR A 39 -4.61 8.09 -0.73
CA THR A 39 -3.33 8.26 -0.03
C THR A 39 -2.91 7.01 0.73
N VAL A 40 -1.59 6.84 0.85
CA VAL A 40 -0.94 5.93 1.80
C VAL A 40 -0.12 6.76 2.79
N GLN A 41 -0.02 6.33 4.04
CA GLN A 41 0.70 7.09 5.06
C GLN A 41 2.06 6.44 5.35
N TYR A 42 3.13 7.17 5.09
CA TYR A 42 4.44 6.88 5.64
C TYR A 42 4.55 7.45 7.06
N SER A 43 5.09 6.68 8.00
CA SER A 43 5.30 7.10 9.39
C SER A 43 6.63 6.59 9.93
N VAL A 44 7.25 7.38 10.81
CA VAL A 44 8.46 7.02 11.56
C VAL A 44 8.15 7.04 13.05
N ILE A 45 8.40 5.92 13.72
CA ILE A 45 8.30 5.79 15.17
C ILE A 45 9.72 5.84 15.74
N ASP A 46 9.93 6.71 16.72
CA ASP A 46 11.20 6.83 17.43
C ASP A 46 11.49 5.63 18.36
N VAL A 47 12.67 5.61 18.95
CA VAL A 47 13.10 4.54 19.87
C VAL A 47 12.34 4.54 21.20
N GLN A 48 11.56 5.58 21.48
CA GLN A 48 10.67 5.69 22.63
C GLN A 48 9.25 5.18 22.31
N GLY A 49 8.99 4.76 21.06
CA GLY A 49 7.70 4.24 20.66
C GLY A 49 6.68 5.32 20.33
N ARG A 50 7.11 6.51 19.91
CA ARG A 50 6.24 7.63 19.53
C ARG A 50 6.41 8.01 18.07
N VAL A 51 5.32 8.44 17.45
CA VAL A 51 5.36 8.96 16.08
C VAL A 51 6.18 10.25 16.06
N ARG A 52 7.31 10.21 15.35
CA ARG A 52 8.18 11.35 15.07
C ARG A 52 7.80 12.08 13.79
N ARG A 53 7.33 11.33 12.78
CA ARG A 53 7.01 11.87 11.45
C ARG A 53 5.84 11.10 10.82
N THR A 54 5.00 11.82 10.10
CA THR A 54 4.02 11.26 9.16
C THR A 54 4.04 12.04 7.85
N VAL A 55 3.88 11.32 6.74
CA VAL A 55 3.73 11.89 5.40
C VAL A 55 2.61 11.11 4.71
N ASP A 56 1.56 11.81 4.28
CA ASP A 56 0.53 11.21 3.42
C ASP A 56 0.99 11.35 1.96
N ILE A 57 1.17 10.21 1.29
CA ILE A 57 1.67 10.09 -0.09
C ILE A 57 0.48 9.83 -1.03
N ASP A 58 0.33 10.68 -2.04
CA ASP A 58 -0.72 10.58 -3.05
C ASP A 58 -0.47 9.42 -4.02
N VAL A 59 -1.49 8.59 -4.23
CA VAL A 59 -1.50 7.45 -5.15
C VAL A 59 -2.70 7.52 -6.09
N GLY A 60 -2.73 6.66 -7.12
CA GLY A 60 -3.77 6.68 -8.15
C GLY A 60 -5.17 6.22 -7.70
N GLY A 61 -5.32 5.71 -6.48
CA GLY A 61 -6.56 5.16 -5.94
C GLY A 61 -6.33 4.53 -4.57
N SER A 62 -6.93 3.38 -4.28
CA SER A 62 -6.71 2.68 -3.00
C SER A 62 -5.96 1.36 -3.22
N PRO A 63 -4.64 1.40 -3.53
CA PRO A 63 -3.84 0.20 -3.72
C PRO A 63 -3.63 -0.53 -2.39
N ALA A 64 -3.52 -1.86 -2.46
CA ALA A 64 -2.97 -2.66 -1.38
C ALA A 64 -1.45 -2.49 -1.40
N MET A 65 -0.91 -1.73 -0.45
CA MET A 65 0.53 -1.55 -0.31
C MET A 65 1.03 -2.37 0.88
N HIS A 66 1.17 -3.67 0.64
CA HIS A 66 1.43 -4.66 1.70
C HIS A 66 2.75 -4.41 2.44
N ASP A 67 3.78 -3.98 1.70
CA ASP A 67 5.11 -3.71 2.20
C ASP A 67 5.74 -2.57 1.39
N PHE A 68 6.92 -2.10 1.81
CA PHE A 68 7.69 -1.04 1.19
C PHE A 68 9.19 -1.35 1.33
N SER A 69 10.03 -0.65 0.57
CA SER A 69 11.49 -0.78 0.71
C SER A 69 12.09 0.44 1.37
N LEU A 70 13.07 0.21 2.25
CA LEU A 70 13.83 1.25 2.94
C LEU A 70 15.31 1.10 2.56
N THR A 71 15.93 2.16 2.07
CA THR A 71 17.39 2.26 1.85
C THR A 71 17.94 3.37 2.70
N ASP A 72 19.26 3.53 2.85
CA ASP A 72 19.87 4.59 3.67
C ASP A 72 19.29 5.99 3.44
N ASN A 73 18.91 6.31 2.20
CA ASN A 73 18.45 7.65 1.81
C ASN A 73 16.98 7.71 1.39
N TYR A 74 16.35 6.59 1.02
CA TYR A 74 15.04 6.59 0.37
C TYR A 74 14.04 5.63 1.00
N VAL A 75 12.77 6.02 0.90
CA VAL A 75 11.59 5.18 1.07
C VAL A 75 11.03 4.89 -0.31
N VAL A 76 10.77 3.62 -0.59
CA VAL A 76 10.30 3.15 -1.89
C VAL A 76 8.93 2.53 -1.73
N VAL A 77 7.93 3.15 -2.35
CA VAL A 77 6.52 2.74 -2.29
C VAL A 77 6.10 2.07 -3.60
N TYR A 78 5.28 1.03 -3.47
CA TYR A 78 4.82 0.20 -4.59
C TYR A 78 3.35 0.48 -4.91
N ASP A 79 3.09 1.42 -5.82
CA ASP A 79 1.74 1.78 -6.27
C ASP A 79 1.28 0.80 -7.37
N LEU A 80 0.77 -0.37 -6.96
CA LEU A 80 0.60 -1.54 -7.82
C LEU A 80 -0.88 -1.91 -8.08
N PRO A 81 -1.17 -2.72 -9.12
CA PRO A 81 -2.53 -2.95 -9.64
C PRO A 81 -3.42 -3.87 -8.79
N VAL A 82 -3.15 -4.06 -7.50
CA VAL A 82 -4.11 -4.66 -6.57
C VAL A 82 -4.77 -3.53 -5.82
N THR A 83 -6.02 -3.25 -6.15
CA THR A 83 -6.76 -2.09 -5.60
C THR A 83 -8.03 -2.55 -4.91
N PHE A 84 -8.54 -1.72 -4.01
CA PHE A 84 -9.78 -1.99 -3.31
C PHE A 84 -10.92 -2.25 -4.30
N ASP A 85 -11.55 -3.42 -4.22
CA ASP A 85 -12.72 -3.77 -5.01
C ASP A 85 -13.98 -3.57 -4.15
N PRO A 86 -14.72 -2.47 -4.36
CA PRO A 86 -15.91 -2.13 -3.60
C PRO A 86 -17.05 -3.12 -3.79
N VAL A 87 -17.05 -3.90 -4.88
CA VAL A 87 -18.01 -4.99 -5.08
C VAL A 87 -17.87 -6.05 -3.97
N GLN A 88 -16.68 -6.19 -3.37
CA GLN A 88 -16.43 -7.14 -2.28
C GLN A 88 -17.02 -6.68 -0.93
N VAL A 89 -17.23 -5.38 -0.73
CA VAL A 89 -17.76 -4.82 0.54
C VAL A 89 -19.21 -4.34 0.45
N LEU A 90 -19.77 -4.31 -0.76
CA LEU A 90 -21.15 -3.88 -0.97
C LEU A 90 -22.12 -4.77 -0.17
N PRO A 91 -22.98 -4.20 0.69
CA PRO A 91 -23.95 -4.99 1.42
C PRO A 91 -24.90 -5.63 0.41
N VAL A 92 -24.95 -6.97 0.41
CA VAL A 92 -25.80 -7.83 -0.45
C VAL A 92 -27.31 -7.49 -0.37
N LYS A 93 -27.72 -6.53 0.47
CA LYS A 93 -29.09 -6.08 0.70
C LYS A 93 -29.37 -4.66 0.18
N VAL A 94 -29.05 -4.37 -1.08
CA VAL A 94 -29.59 -3.17 -1.75
C VAL A 94 -30.94 -3.55 -2.37
N PRO A 95 -32.06 -2.86 -2.06
CA PRO A 95 -33.33 -3.09 -2.73
C PRO A 95 -33.17 -2.95 -4.24
N ARG A 96 -33.72 -3.88 -5.03
CA ARG A 96 -33.51 -3.94 -6.48
C ARG A 96 -33.78 -2.61 -7.21
N TRP A 97 -34.75 -1.84 -6.73
CA TRP A 97 -35.12 -0.53 -7.29
C TRP A 97 -34.08 0.57 -7.03
N LEU A 98 -33.21 0.40 -6.01
CA LEU A 98 -32.08 1.29 -5.72
C LEU A 98 -30.73 0.75 -6.23
N GLY A 99 -30.69 -0.50 -6.71
CA GLY A 99 -29.43 -1.17 -7.06
C GLY A 99 -28.62 -0.45 -8.15
N LEU A 100 -29.28 0.06 -9.19
CA LEU A 100 -28.64 0.78 -10.30
C LEU A 100 -28.18 2.20 -9.91
N PRO A 101 -29.05 3.07 -9.34
CA PRO A 101 -28.63 4.41 -8.91
C PRO A 101 -27.53 4.38 -7.84
N ALA A 102 -27.66 3.52 -6.84
CA ALA A 102 -26.67 3.41 -5.77
C ALA A 102 -25.33 2.87 -6.28
N ARG A 103 -25.34 1.93 -7.24
CA ARG A 103 -24.12 1.40 -7.87
C ARG A 103 -23.39 2.46 -8.68
N LEU A 104 -24.09 3.33 -9.39
CA LEU A 104 -23.46 4.42 -10.17
C LEU A 104 -22.82 5.48 -9.26
N VAL A 105 -23.54 5.89 -8.20
CA VAL A 105 -22.99 6.84 -7.21
C VAL A 105 -21.77 6.24 -6.52
N LEU A 106 -21.83 4.97 -6.10
CA LEU A 106 -20.67 4.31 -5.52
C LEU A 106 -19.51 4.26 -6.53
N GLN A 107 -19.75 3.82 -7.78
CA GLN A 107 -18.73 3.75 -8.84
C GLN A 107 -18.03 5.08 -9.10
N SER A 108 -18.73 6.20 -8.93
CA SER A 108 -18.16 7.54 -9.10
C SER A 108 -17.28 8.02 -7.93
N LEU A 109 -17.42 7.42 -6.74
CA LEU A 109 -16.75 7.82 -5.49
C LEU A 109 -15.62 6.86 -5.06
N ILE A 110 -15.60 5.64 -5.60
CA ILE A 110 -14.62 4.60 -5.26
C ILE A 110 -13.19 5.13 -5.48
N GLY A 111 -12.41 5.13 -4.40
CA GLY A 111 -11.01 5.58 -4.39
C GLY A 111 -10.80 7.09 -4.46
N ARG A 112 -11.86 7.91 -4.59
CA ARG A 112 -11.75 9.38 -4.75
C ARG A 112 -12.11 10.20 -3.52
N VAL A 113 -12.86 9.62 -2.57
CA VAL A 113 -13.30 10.33 -1.36
C VAL A 113 -13.00 9.48 -0.12
N PRO A 114 -12.41 10.05 0.94
CA PRO A 114 -12.22 9.36 2.21
C PRO A 114 -13.54 8.78 2.72
N THR A 115 -13.52 7.53 3.17
CA THR A 115 -14.76 6.88 3.63
C THR A 115 -15.08 7.35 5.06
N PRO A 116 -16.28 7.92 5.33
CA PRO A 116 -16.64 8.40 6.66
C PRO A 116 -16.53 7.32 7.74
N SER A 117 -15.97 7.66 8.91
CA SER A 117 -15.73 6.76 10.04
C SER A 117 -16.89 5.83 10.45
N PRO A 118 -18.18 6.25 10.49
CA PRO A 118 -19.27 5.34 10.85
C PRO A 118 -19.48 4.21 9.83
N ILE A 119 -19.12 4.41 8.55
CA ILE A 119 -19.19 3.37 7.52
C ILE A 119 -18.05 2.37 7.71
N THR A 120 -16.82 2.86 7.91
CA THR A 120 -15.64 2.01 8.19
C THR A 120 -15.83 1.16 9.45
N ALA A 121 -16.35 1.74 10.53
CA ALA A 121 -16.65 1.02 11.77
C ALA A 121 -17.70 -0.08 11.57
N ARG A 122 -18.67 0.12 10.66
CA ARG A 122 -19.70 -0.88 10.33
C ARG A 122 -19.16 -2.01 9.46
N ILE A 123 -18.23 -1.72 8.55
CA ILE A 123 -17.50 -2.74 7.76
C ILE A 123 -16.68 -3.62 8.70
N ASN A 124 -15.93 -3.02 9.63
CA ASN A 124 -15.13 -3.75 10.61
C ASN A 124 -15.97 -4.52 11.65
N ARG A 125 -17.19 -4.07 11.96
CA ARG A 125 -18.12 -4.75 12.89
C ARG A 125 -18.89 -5.92 12.28
N ASN A 126 -18.83 -6.15 10.96
CA ASN A 126 -19.61 -7.22 10.34
C ASN A 126 -19.03 -8.59 10.73
N PRO A 127 -19.72 -9.42 11.54
CA PRO A 127 -19.14 -10.62 12.15
C PRO A 127 -19.01 -11.79 11.18
N LYS A 128 -19.50 -11.66 9.94
CA LYS A 128 -19.19 -12.60 8.88
C LYS A 128 -17.78 -12.31 8.42
N ARG A 129 -16.80 -13.05 8.96
CA ARG A 129 -15.45 -13.16 8.41
C ARG A 129 -15.60 -13.42 6.91
N SER A 130 -15.35 -12.39 6.11
CA SER A 130 -15.27 -12.56 4.67
C SER A 130 -14.00 -13.37 4.46
N ASP A 131 -14.12 -14.61 4.00
CA ASP A 131 -12.96 -15.39 3.58
C ASP A 131 -12.28 -14.76 2.35
N ARG A 132 -12.86 -13.70 1.76
CA ARG A 132 -12.34 -12.98 0.60
C ARG A 132 -11.73 -11.64 1.03
N TYR A 133 -10.52 -11.41 0.56
CA TYR A 133 -9.78 -10.18 0.70
C TYR A 133 -10.45 -9.10 -0.19
N PRO A 134 -10.72 -7.88 0.34
CA PRO A 134 -11.48 -6.85 -0.36
C PRO A 134 -10.67 -6.10 -1.43
N TYR A 135 -9.55 -6.66 -1.87
CA TYR A 135 -8.69 -6.12 -2.92
C TYR A 135 -8.58 -7.13 -4.05
N ALA A 136 -8.57 -6.65 -5.28
CA ALA A 136 -8.48 -7.48 -6.48
C ALA A 136 -7.57 -6.84 -7.53
N TRP A 137 -7.09 -7.64 -8.47
CA TRP A 137 -6.33 -7.15 -9.62
C TRP A 137 -7.17 -6.19 -10.48
N ASN A 138 -6.63 -5.01 -10.77
CA ASN A 138 -7.22 -3.99 -11.61
C ASN A 138 -6.33 -3.75 -12.84
N PRO A 139 -6.68 -4.32 -14.02
CA PRO A 139 -5.84 -4.20 -15.21
C PRO A 139 -5.81 -2.79 -15.82
N ARG A 140 -6.60 -1.84 -15.29
CA ARG A 140 -6.61 -0.43 -15.73
C ARG A 140 -5.81 0.49 -14.82
N TYR A 141 -5.23 -0.05 -13.74
CA TYR A 141 -4.43 0.72 -12.81
C TYR A 141 -2.97 0.74 -13.26
N GLN A 142 -2.42 1.94 -13.48
CA GLN A 142 -1.02 2.11 -13.86
C GLN A 142 -0.11 1.69 -12.71
N ALA A 143 0.76 0.71 -12.94
CA ALA A 143 1.75 0.31 -11.96
C ALA A 143 2.89 1.32 -11.94
N ARG A 144 3.29 1.74 -10.73
CA ARG A 144 4.36 2.72 -10.52
C ARG A 144 5.17 2.42 -9.28
N ILE A 145 6.43 2.85 -9.28
CA ILE A 145 7.29 2.88 -8.10
C ILE A 145 7.50 4.34 -7.71
N GLY A 146 7.21 4.66 -6.45
CA GLY A 146 7.50 5.97 -5.89
C GLY A 146 8.80 5.93 -5.09
N VAL A 147 9.72 6.83 -5.38
CA VAL A 147 10.96 7.01 -4.62
C VAL A 147 10.89 8.35 -3.90
N MET A 148 10.93 8.32 -2.58
CA MET A 148 10.86 9.51 -1.73
C MET A 148 12.12 9.57 -0.86
N PRO A 149 12.83 10.71 -0.78
CA PRO A 149 13.86 10.90 0.24
C PRO A 149 13.29 10.64 1.64
N ARG A 150 14.02 10.00 2.53
CA ARG A 150 13.52 9.65 3.88
C ARG A 150 12.99 10.84 4.68
N ASP A 151 13.65 11.99 4.52
CA ASP A 151 13.27 13.27 5.15
C ASP A 151 12.38 14.14 4.27
N GLY A 152 12.05 13.68 3.06
CA GLY A 152 11.19 14.37 2.10
C GLY A 152 9.70 14.19 2.38
N ASP A 153 8.88 14.93 1.66
CA ASP A 153 7.42 14.89 1.74
C ASP A 153 6.78 14.36 0.44
N ASN A 154 5.45 14.45 0.35
CA ASN A 154 4.69 14.00 -0.82
C ASN A 154 5.15 14.67 -2.13
N ALA A 155 5.56 15.94 -2.09
CA ALA A 155 6.00 16.67 -3.28
C ALA A 155 7.37 16.20 -3.78
N ASP A 156 8.17 15.58 -2.90
CA ASP A 156 9.48 15.02 -3.24
C ASP A 156 9.40 13.62 -3.85
N VAL A 157 8.20 13.01 -3.89
CA VAL A 157 8.02 11.67 -4.43
C VAL A 157 8.20 11.68 -5.95
N ARG A 158 9.20 10.93 -6.42
CA ARG A 158 9.42 10.70 -7.85
C ARG A 158 8.80 9.37 -8.26
N TRP A 159 7.81 9.45 -9.14
CA TRP A 159 7.09 8.30 -9.68
C TRP A 159 7.74 7.79 -10.97
N PHE A 160 7.94 6.48 -11.04
CA PHE A 160 8.43 5.76 -12.21
C PHE A 160 7.36 4.77 -12.66
N ASP A 161 6.87 4.93 -13.88
CA ASP A 161 5.93 3.97 -14.47
C ASP A 161 6.65 2.64 -14.76
N ILE A 162 5.98 1.54 -14.43
CA ILE A 162 6.51 0.19 -14.65
C ILE A 162 5.48 -0.68 -15.37
N GLU A 163 5.97 -1.75 -15.99
CA GLU A 163 5.09 -2.82 -16.48
C GLU A 163 4.30 -3.44 -15.31
N PRO A 164 2.98 -3.68 -15.47
CA PRO A 164 2.15 -4.23 -14.42
C PRO A 164 2.74 -5.49 -13.76
N CYS A 165 2.81 -5.45 -12.44
CA CYS A 165 3.19 -6.57 -11.60
C CYS A 165 2.67 -6.33 -10.17
N TYR A 166 2.84 -7.33 -9.32
CA TYR A 166 2.65 -7.16 -7.88
C TYR A 166 3.93 -7.55 -7.13
N VAL A 167 4.30 -6.74 -6.14
CA VAL A 167 5.34 -7.04 -5.15
C VAL A 167 4.62 -7.21 -3.83
N PHE A 168 4.68 -8.43 -3.28
CA PHE A 168 4.09 -8.72 -1.98
C PHE A 168 5.10 -8.42 -0.87
N HIS A 169 6.29 -9.01 -0.97
CA HIS A 169 7.40 -8.79 -0.04
C HIS A 169 8.68 -8.39 -0.79
N PRO A 170 9.30 -7.25 -0.45
CA PRO A 170 10.70 -7.02 -0.73
C PRO A 170 11.59 -7.87 0.17
N LEU A 171 12.72 -8.30 -0.36
CA LEU A 171 13.80 -8.93 0.40
C LEU A 171 14.71 -7.86 1.01
N ASN A 172 15.19 -6.93 0.20
CA ASN A 172 16.03 -5.82 0.62
C ASN A 172 16.02 -4.69 -0.43
N ALA A 173 16.48 -3.51 -0.03
CA ALA A 173 16.79 -2.42 -0.94
C ALA A 173 17.99 -1.61 -0.46
N TYR A 174 18.77 -1.09 -1.40
CA TYR A 174 19.93 -0.24 -1.12
C TYR A 174 20.24 0.63 -2.34
N SER A 175 21.05 1.67 -2.17
CA SER A 175 21.61 2.41 -3.29
C SER A 175 23.10 2.15 -3.45
N GLU A 176 23.59 2.22 -4.67
CA GLU A 176 25.01 2.11 -4.99
C GLU A 176 25.35 3.06 -6.16
N VAL A 177 26.62 3.44 -6.28
CA VAL A 177 27.05 4.31 -7.39
C VAL A 177 27.53 3.44 -8.54
N ARG A 178 26.93 3.62 -9.72
CA ARG A 178 27.35 3.02 -11.00
C ARG A 178 27.62 4.13 -12.01
N ASP A 179 28.81 4.14 -12.60
CA ASP A 179 29.20 5.11 -13.63
C ASP A 179 28.98 6.59 -13.22
N GLY A 180 29.22 6.91 -11.95
CA GLY A 180 29.03 8.27 -11.41
C GLY A 180 27.57 8.70 -11.22
N ALA A 181 26.62 7.76 -11.31
CA ALA A 181 25.23 7.96 -10.94
C ALA A 181 24.84 7.04 -9.77
N GLU A 182 24.06 7.57 -8.83
CA GLU A 182 23.43 6.72 -7.82
C GLU A 182 22.37 5.83 -8.52
N VAL A 183 22.29 4.56 -8.12
CA VAL A 183 21.37 3.55 -8.63
C VAL A 183 20.71 2.87 -7.45
N LEU A 184 19.39 2.81 -7.48
CA LEU A 184 18.58 2.14 -6.48
C LEU A 184 18.39 0.67 -6.88
N VAL A 185 18.79 -0.25 -6.00
CA VAL A 185 18.67 -1.69 -6.20
C VAL A 185 17.55 -2.22 -5.29
N LEU A 186 16.57 -2.88 -5.89
CA LEU A 186 15.44 -3.50 -5.21
C LEU A 186 15.46 -5.01 -5.44
N ASP A 187 15.65 -5.77 -4.36
CA ASP A 187 15.54 -7.22 -4.36
C ASP A 187 14.12 -7.59 -3.94
N VAL A 188 13.29 -8.04 -4.90
CA VAL A 188 11.86 -8.28 -4.67
C VAL A 188 11.39 -9.57 -5.32
N VAL A 189 10.29 -10.14 -4.79
CA VAL A 189 9.55 -11.19 -5.48
C VAL A 189 8.48 -10.55 -6.33
N ARG A 190 8.57 -10.75 -7.66
CA ARG A 190 7.62 -10.19 -8.62
C ARG A 190 6.60 -11.26 -9.02
N TYR A 191 5.33 -10.88 -8.92
CA TYR A 191 4.20 -11.64 -9.41
C TYR A 191 3.62 -10.94 -10.64
N ASP A 192 3.34 -11.68 -11.71
CA ASP A 192 2.73 -11.09 -12.92
C ASP A 192 1.31 -10.59 -12.64
N ARG A 193 0.56 -11.34 -11.83
CA ARG A 193 -0.78 -11.00 -11.35
C ARG A 193 -0.97 -11.50 -9.93
N MET A 194 -1.82 -10.81 -9.16
CA MET A 194 -2.13 -11.15 -7.77
C MET A 194 -3.60 -10.88 -7.46
N PHE A 195 -4.26 -11.75 -6.69
CA PHE A 195 -5.69 -11.61 -6.34
C PHE A 195 -6.63 -11.48 -7.55
N GLU A 196 -6.29 -12.10 -8.67
CA GLU A 196 -7.15 -12.11 -9.87
C GLU A 196 -8.22 -13.21 -9.80
N ARG A 197 -7.85 -14.41 -9.34
CA ARG A 197 -8.71 -15.60 -9.32
C ARG A 197 -9.03 -16.12 -7.92
N ASP A 198 -8.07 -16.07 -7.00
CA ASP A 198 -8.27 -16.42 -5.59
C ASP A 198 -8.11 -15.19 -4.71
N LEU A 199 -9.10 -14.95 -3.86
CA LEU A 199 -9.15 -13.83 -2.92
C LEU A 199 -8.94 -14.30 -1.47
N ARG A 200 -8.69 -15.59 -1.21
CA ARG A 200 -8.64 -16.16 0.15
C ARG A 200 -7.30 -16.05 0.85
N GLY A 201 -6.30 -15.47 0.19
CA GLY A 201 -4.98 -15.25 0.76
C GLY A 201 -3.96 -14.96 -0.34
N PRO A 202 -2.73 -14.59 0.02
CA PRO A 202 -1.72 -14.26 -0.96
C PRO A 202 -1.22 -15.52 -1.66
N ALA A 203 -1.89 -15.90 -2.74
CA ALA A 203 -1.49 -16.97 -3.63
C ALA A 203 -1.76 -16.53 -5.06
N THR A 204 -0.74 -16.59 -5.92
CA THR A 204 -1.02 -16.76 -7.35
C THR A 204 -1.64 -18.14 -7.53
N ALA A 205 -2.58 -18.29 -8.45
CA ALA A 205 -3.07 -19.61 -8.81
C ALA A 205 -1.93 -20.39 -9.50
N ALA A 206 -1.05 -21.02 -8.71
CA ALA A 206 0.19 -21.69 -9.15
C ALA A 206 1.18 -20.73 -9.88
N PRO A 207 2.45 -21.11 -10.12
CA PRO A 207 3.39 -20.32 -10.92
C PRO A 207 2.81 -19.86 -12.27
N PRO A 208 3.31 -18.74 -12.84
CA PRO A 208 4.67 -18.21 -12.63
C PRO A 208 4.74 -17.00 -11.68
N TRP A 209 5.66 -17.07 -10.72
CA TRP A 209 6.27 -15.91 -10.07
C TRP A 209 7.75 -15.95 -10.38
N THR A 210 8.39 -14.80 -10.52
CA THR A 210 9.82 -14.71 -10.78
C THR A 210 10.51 -13.99 -9.62
N ALA A 211 11.48 -14.65 -9.01
CA ALA A 211 12.45 -13.96 -8.16
C ALA A 211 13.36 -13.15 -9.08
N GLY A 212 13.46 -11.83 -8.85
CA GLY A 212 14.18 -10.95 -9.74
C GLY A 212 14.83 -9.79 -8.99
N ARG A 213 16.02 -9.41 -9.45
CA ARG A 213 16.69 -8.18 -9.04
C ARG A 213 16.30 -7.09 -10.03
N SER A 214 15.70 -6.01 -9.53
CA SER A 214 15.36 -4.85 -10.36
C SER A 214 16.23 -3.66 -9.98
N THR A 215 16.73 -2.95 -10.98
CA THR A 215 17.59 -1.76 -10.78
C THR A 215 16.91 -0.56 -11.41
N TRP A 216 16.78 0.51 -10.64
CA TRP A 216 16.23 1.78 -11.10
C TRP A 216 17.28 2.87 -10.93
N PRO A 217 17.42 3.84 -11.86
CA PRO A 217 18.30 4.96 -11.65
C PRO A 217 17.87 5.69 -10.38
N ALA A 218 18.81 5.94 -9.46
CA ALA A 218 18.49 6.79 -8.32
C ALA A 218 18.44 8.24 -8.79
N VAL A 219 17.57 8.96 -8.10
CA VAL A 219 17.21 10.35 -8.32
C VAL A 219 18.47 11.24 -8.26
N ARG A 220 18.76 11.98 -9.34
CA ARG A 220 19.52 13.25 -9.25
C ARG A 220 18.57 14.40 -8.95
#